data_AF-A0A966UVL1-F1
#
_entry.id   AF-A0A966UVL1-F1
#
_cell.length_a   1.000
_cell.length_b   1.000
_cell.length_c   1.000
_cell.angle_alpha   90.00
_cell.angle_beta   90.00
_cell.angle_gamma   90.00
#
_symmetry.space_group_name_H-M   'P 1'
#
loop_
_entity.id
_entity.type
_entity.pdbx_description
1 polymer ?
#
loop_
_entity_poly.entity_id
_entity_poly.type
_entity_poly.pdbx_seq_one_letter_code
_entity_poly.pdbx_strand_id
1 'polypeptide(L)'
;MGSVKQNIAIVQKSAKYHLRPGAEEFPLMIILSIIYPCNLGCPNCPYTDGNSDLRMFYHKNGGDLMPIGLWKKIAIEAGPYQSWLRCTDV
;
A
#
# COMPACT_ATOMS: atom_id res chain seq x y z
N MET A 1 -51.83 -9.51 7.37
CA MET A 1 -50.49 -9.67 7.98
C MET A 1 -49.55 -8.68 7.30
N GLY A 2 -49.38 -7.49 7.89
CA GLY A 2 -48.58 -6.41 7.31
C GLY A 2 -47.10 -6.56 7.67
N SER A 3 -46.23 -6.56 6.66
CA SER A 3 -44.78 -6.61 6.82
C SER A 3 -44.24 -5.24 7.24
N VAL A 4 -43.67 -5.16 8.45
CA VAL A 4 -42.98 -3.96 8.94
C VAL A 4 -41.60 -3.91 8.30
N LYS A 5 -41.40 -2.98 7.36
CA LYS A 5 -40.07 -2.63 6.86
C LYS A 5 -39.40 -1.69 7.86
N GLN A 6 -38.43 -2.18 8.63
CA GLN A 6 -37.57 -1.32 9.45
C GLN A 6 -36.59 -0.59 8.53
N ASN A 7 -36.76 0.73 8.39
CA ASN A 7 -35.76 1.62 7.82
C ASN A 7 -34.62 1.80 8.82
N ILE A 8 -33.53 1.04 8.63
CA ILE A 8 -32.29 1.26 9.37
C ILE A 8 -31.65 2.52 8.80
N ALA A 9 -31.83 3.65 9.49
CA ALA A 9 -31.07 4.86 9.22
C ALA A 9 -29.61 4.60 9.62
N ILE A 10 -28.70 4.55 8.64
CA ILE A 10 -27.26 4.53 8.90
C ILE A 10 -26.89 5.92 9.43
N VAL A 11 -26.85 6.08 10.74
CA VAL A 11 -26.35 7.29 11.39
C VAL A 11 -24.82 7.32 11.20
N GLN A 12 -24.37 7.95 10.12
CA GLN A 12 -22.97 8.33 9.92
C GLN A 12 -22.62 9.38 10.99
N LYS A 13 -22.16 8.91 12.15
CA LYS A 13 -21.57 9.79 13.17
C LYS A 13 -20.31 10.38 12.54
N SER A 14 -20.29 11.69 12.30
CA SER A 14 -19.13 12.38 11.74
C SER A 14 -17.97 12.33 12.74
N ALA A 15 -17.22 11.23 12.72
CA ALA A 15 -16.00 11.10 13.47
C ALA A 15 -15.01 12.14 12.92
N LYS A 16 -14.59 13.08 13.76
CA LYS A 16 -13.43 13.92 13.44
C LYS A 16 -12.20 13.03 13.58
N TYR A 17 -11.60 12.69 12.44
CA TYR A 17 -10.33 11.98 12.41
C TYR A 17 -9.20 12.99 12.63
N HIS A 18 -8.34 12.70 13.61
CA HIS A 18 -7.15 13.48 13.88
C HIS A 18 -5.91 12.67 13.48
N LEU A 19 -4.80 13.36 13.23
CA LEU A 19 -3.52 12.70 13.07
C LEU A 19 -3.09 12.06 14.40
N ARG A 20 -2.38 10.94 14.31
CA ARG A 20 -1.73 10.36 15.48
C ARG A 20 -0.66 11.34 15.97
N PRO A 21 -0.51 11.57 17.28
CA PRO A 21 0.58 12.40 17.80
C PRO A 21 1.95 11.96 17.26
N GLY A 22 2.72 12.91 16.77
CA GLY A 22 4.01 12.69 16.11
C GLY A 22 3.93 12.52 14.59
N ALA A 23 2.72 12.46 14.00
CA ALA A 23 2.51 12.36 12.56
C ALA A 23 2.21 13.71 11.89
N GLU A 24 2.31 14.83 12.62
CA GLU A 24 1.95 16.16 12.15
C GLU A 24 2.89 16.69 11.07
N GLU A 25 4.19 16.33 11.18
CA GLU A 25 5.23 16.78 10.26
C GLU A 25 5.57 15.71 9.20
N PHE A 26 5.56 14.43 9.58
CA PHE A 26 5.97 13.34 8.71
C PHE A 26 5.25 12.02 9.07
N PRO A 27 4.98 11.12 8.11
CA PRO A 27 4.37 9.83 8.41
C PRO A 27 5.25 8.98 9.34
N LEU A 28 4.64 8.38 10.35
CA LEU A 28 5.30 7.44 11.26
C LEU A 28 5.74 6.14 10.57
N MET A 29 5.12 5.81 9.43
CA MET A 29 5.47 4.64 8.63
C MET A 29 5.28 4.95 7.15
N ILE A 30 6.28 4.62 6.34
CA ILE A 30 6.20 4.62 4.89
C ILE A 30 6.06 3.17 4.43
N ILE A 31 4.99 2.90 3.68
CA ILE A 31 4.77 1.61 3.03
C ILE A 31 5.26 1.72 1.60
N LEU A 32 6.30 0.96 1.28
CA LEU A 32 6.88 0.86 -0.04
C LEU A 32 6.28 -0.36 -0.73
N SER A 33 5.35 -0.08 -1.63
CA SER A 33 4.77 -1.08 -2.52
C SER A 33 5.76 -1.34 -3.63
N ILE A 34 6.61 -2.34 -3.44
CA ILE A 34 7.60 -2.74 -4.44
C ILE A 34 7.14 -4.01 -5.10
N ILE A 35 7.42 -4.08 -6.39
CA ILE A 35 7.28 -5.33 -7.10
C ILE A 35 8.43 -6.20 -6.67
N TYR A 36 8.11 -7.37 -6.14
CA TYR A 36 9.10 -8.37 -5.78
C TYR A 36 9.07 -9.47 -6.83
N PRO A 37 10.21 -9.90 -7.40
CA PRO A 37 10.25 -11.07 -8.25
C PRO A 37 9.89 -12.31 -7.43
N CYS A 38 8.63 -12.75 -7.55
CA CYS A 38 8.14 -13.96 -6.94
C CYS A 38 8.22 -15.12 -7.95
N ASN A 39 8.91 -16.20 -7.59
CA ASN A 39 9.07 -17.39 -8.43
C ASN A 39 8.07 -18.52 -8.10
N LEU A 40 7.14 -18.28 -7.17
CA LEU A 40 6.22 -19.31 -6.68
C LEU A 40 5.09 -19.63 -7.67
N GLY A 41 4.72 -18.70 -8.55
CA GLY A 41 3.75 -18.95 -9.62
C GLY A 41 2.36 -19.33 -9.14
N CYS A 42 1.92 -18.79 -7.99
CA CYS A 42 0.61 -19.10 -7.41
C CYS A 42 -0.54 -18.86 -8.41
N PRO A 43 -1.49 -19.80 -8.55
CA PRO A 43 -2.52 -19.74 -9.59
C PRO A 43 -3.46 -18.53 -9.45
N ASN A 44 -3.72 -18.09 -8.22
CA ASN A 44 -4.62 -16.97 -7.92
C ASN A 44 -3.88 -15.69 -7.51
N CYS A 45 -2.56 -15.62 -7.68
CA CYS A 45 -1.83 -14.41 -7.35
C CYS A 45 -2.11 -13.35 -8.42
N PRO A 46 -2.58 -12.14 -8.06
CA PRO A 46 -2.82 -11.05 -9.00
C PRO A 46 -1.52 -10.37 -9.46
N TYR A 47 -0.37 -10.93 -9.10
CA TYR A 47 0.96 -10.35 -9.32
C TYR A 47 1.89 -11.32 -10.08
N THR A 48 1.32 -12.33 -10.73
CA THR A 48 2.00 -13.16 -11.72
C THR A 48 1.81 -12.57 -13.12
N ASP A 49 2.75 -12.85 -14.03
CA ASP A 49 2.67 -12.35 -15.41
C ASP A 49 1.42 -12.82 -16.16
N GLY A 50 0.87 -13.99 -15.80
CA GLY A 50 -0.36 -14.51 -16.41
C GLY A 50 -1.65 -13.83 -15.92
N ASN A 51 -1.60 -13.10 -14.81
CA ASN A 51 -2.77 -12.55 -14.13
C ASN A 51 -2.71 -11.01 -13.97
N SER A 52 -1.68 -10.35 -14.49
CA SER A 52 -1.39 -8.95 -14.21
C SER A 52 -0.69 -8.22 -15.36
N ASP A 53 -1.45 -7.45 -16.13
CA ASP A 53 -0.89 -6.58 -17.18
C ASP A 53 0.10 -5.56 -16.59
N LEU A 54 -0.16 -5.12 -15.36
CA LEU A 54 0.72 -4.21 -14.62
C LEU A 54 2.07 -4.86 -14.34
N ARG A 55 2.10 -6.14 -13.93
CA ARG A 55 3.34 -6.88 -13.69
C ARG A 55 4.17 -6.98 -14.96
N MET A 56 3.55 -7.31 -16.08
CA MET A 56 4.21 -7.36 -17.39
C MET A 56 4.76 -6.00 -17.81
N PHE A 57 4.02 -4.92 -17.56
CA PHE A 57 4.48 -3.55 -17.83
C PHE A 57 5.76 -3.24 -17.05
N TYR A 58 5.79 -3.48 -15.74
CA TYR A 58 6.97 -3.20 -14.95
C TYR A 58 8.16 -4.08 -15.34
N HIS A 59 7.94 -5.37 -15.60
CA HIS A 59 9.00 -6.27 -16.06
C HIS A 59 9.65 -5.76 -17.36
N LYS A 60 8.84 -5.38 -18.36
CA LYS A 60 9.32 -4.82 -19.63
C LYS A 60 10.10 -3.51 -19.49
N ASN A 61 9.83 -2.75 -18.43
CA ASN A 61 10.46 -1.46 -18.16
C ASN A 61 11.54 -1.52 -17.06
N GLY A 62 11.99 -2.72 -16.67
CA GLY A 62 13.03 -2.90 -15.65
C GLY A 62 12.60 -2.50 -14.23
N GLY A 63 11.30 -2.50 -13.96
CA GLY A 63 10.67 -2.13 -12.68
C GLY A 63 10.53 -3.29 -11.70
N ASP A 64 11.14 -4.45 -11.94
CA ASP A 64 11.11 -5.59 -11.02
C ASP A 64 11.84 -5.35 -9.70
N LEU A 65 12.76 -4.38 -9.70
CA LEU A 65 13.60 -4.09 -8.56
C LEU A 65 13.64 -2.58 -8.37
N MET A 66 13.55 -2.17 -7.12
CA MET A 66 13.75 -0.77 -6.76
C MET A 66 15.23 -0.40 -6.95
N PRO A 67 15.54 0.71 -7.65
CA PRO A 67 16.92 1.18 -7.77
C PRO A 67 17.54 1.49 -6.41
N ILE A 68 18.79 1.03 -6.19
CA ILE A 68 19.53 1.25 -4.94
C ILE A 68 19.64 2.75 -4.59
N GLY A 69 19.85 3.60 -5.59
CA GLY A 69 19.93 5.05 -5.40
C GLY A 69 18.61 5.63 -4.87
N LEU A 70 17.48 5.15 -5.37
CA LEU A 70 16.16 5.56 -4.90
C LEU A 70 15.91 5.08 -3.46
N TRP A 71 16.22 3.81 -3.17
CA TRP A 71 16.14 3.26 -1.81
C TRP A 71 16.94 4.09 -0.80
N LYS A 72 18.21 4.40 -1.13
CA LYS A 72 19.08 5.23 -0.29
C LYS A 72 18.50 6.61 -0.08
N LYS A 73 17.96 7.23 -1.14
CA LYS A 73 17.36 8.56 -1.06
C LYS A 73 16.14 8.56 -0.12
N ILE A 74 15.25 7.56 -0.24
CA ILE A 74 14.11 7.39 0.67
C ILE A 74 14.60 7.26 2.12
N ALA A 75 15.61 6.42 2.37
CA ALA A 75 16.15 6.24 3.71
C ALA A 75 16.78 7.53 4.29
N ILE A 76 17.49 8.30 3.47
CA ILE A 76 18.10 9.58 3.87
C ILE A 76 17.02 10.61 4.23
N GLU A 77 15.95 10.69 3.44
CA GLU A 77 14.86 11.65 3.67
C GLU A 77 13.95 11.24 4.84
N ALA A 78 13.70 9.95 5.02
CA ALA A 78 12.85 9.43 6.10
C ALA A 78 13.56 9.33 7.46
N GLY A 79 14.89 9.15 7.46
CA GLY A 79 15.70 8.94 8.65
C GLY A 79 15.57 10.03 9.73
N PRO A 80 15.66 11.33 9.39
CA PRO A 80 15.50 12.42 10.35
C PRO A 80 14.16 12.41 11.10
N TYR A 81 13.12 11.84 10.48
CA TYR A 81 11.77 11.74 11.04
C TYR A 81 11.52 10.43 11.80
N GLN A 82 12.53 9.56 11.91
CA GLN A 82 12.41 8.24 12.55
C GLN A 82 11.25 7.39 11.98
N SER A 83 10.92 7.59 10.70
CA SER A 83 9.83 6.87 10.06
C SER A 83 10.18 5.41 9.85
N TRP A 84 9.23 4.52 10.10
CA TRP A 84 9.40 3.10 9.83
C TRP A 84 9.21 2.80 8.34
N LEU A 85 10.22 2.22 7.69
CA LEU A 85 10.08 1.75 6.32
C LEU A 85 9.58 0.30 6.31
N ARG A 86 8.41 0.06 5.70
CA ARG A 86 7.86 -1.27 5.47
C ARG A 86 7.80 -1.57 3.98
N CYS A 87 8.47 -2.61 3.54
CA CYS A 87 8.29 -3.13 2.18
C CYS A 87 7.07 -4.06 2.15
N THR A 88 6.21 -3.89 1.15
CA THR A 88 5.09 -4.78 0.85
C THR A 88 5.14 -5.17 -0.61
N ASP A 89 4.80 -6.43 -0.87
CA ASP A 89 4.56 -6.93 -2.21
C ASP A 89 3.22 -6.40 -2.74
N VAL A 90 3.30 -5.79 -3.93
CA VAL A 90 2.25 -5.88 -4.95
C VAL A 90 2.65 -7.01 -5.87
#